data_AF-A0A177MX76-F1
#
_entry.id   AF-A0A177MX76-F1
#
_cell.length_a   1.000
_cell.length_b   1.000
_cell.length_c   1.000
_cell.angle_alpha   90.00
_cell.angle_beta   90.00
_cell.angle_gamma   90.00
#
_symmetry.space_group_name_H-M   'P 1'
#
loop_
_entity.id
_entity.type
_entity.pdbx_description
1 polymer ?
#
loop_
_entity_poly.entity_id
_entity_poly.type
_entity_poly.pdbx_seq_one_letter_code
_entity_poly.pdbx_strand_id
1 'polypeptide(L)'
;MNYQAEFALHTLMFVSRMAAEGDFETPHQLGLRNDQIEKILALSTQEIHEMAMTTKARYMRILFDADALDTAMLVCGQRIRQRELILQLLTAGASLPVMRTLFGLTSADTANYRKYLNLPKADGRPFIPTEAEQVKIWELWKATEQEPLGIAERLLYVHQQTQIKISAIWPLIQNWFASDLDGRC
;
A
#
# COMPACT_ATOMS: atom_id res chain seq x y z
N MET A 1 -8.84 -25.50 -22.21
CA MET A 1 -8.58 -25.55 -20.75
C MET A 1 -9.87 -25.20 -20.04
N ASN A 2 -10.48 -26.13 -19.30
CA ASN A 2 -11.73 -25.89 -18.59
C ASN A 2 -11.40 -25.28 -17.22
N TYR A 3 -11.23 -23.96 -17.17
CA TYR A 3 -10.89 -23.23 -15.94
C TYR A 3 -11.85 -23.58 -14.79
N GLN A 4 -13.13 -23.87 -15.07
CA GLN A 4 -14.11 -24.24 -14.04
C GLN A 4 -13.76 -25.57 -13.36
N ALA A 5 -13.27 -26.56 -14.11
CA ALA A 5 -12.87 -27.85 -13.58
C ALA A 5 -11.57 -27.75 -12.75
N GLU A 6 -10.59 -26.97 -13.22
CA GLU A 6 -9.35 -26.73 -12.49
C GLU A 6 -9.61 -26.01 -11.16
N PHE A 7 -10.39 -24.92 -11.19
CA PHE A 7 -10.76 -24.24 -9.96
C PHE A 7 -11.57 -25.14 -9.02
N ALA A 8 -12.51 -25.95 -9.56
CA ALA A 8 -13.29 -26.86 -8.74
C ALA A 8 -12.39 -27.89 -8.04
N LEU A 9 -11.43 -28.47 -8.76
CA LEU A 9 -10.44 -29.39 -8.20
C LEU A 9 -9.65 -28.72 -7.06
N HIS A 10 -9.07 -27.54 -7.31
CA HIS A 10 -8.29 -26.85 -6.30
C HIS A 10 -9.12 -26.47 -5.07
N THR A 11 -10.35 -26.00 -5.26
CA THR A 11 -11.25 -25.65 -4.16
C THR A 11 -11.67 -26.88 -3.36
N LEU A 12 -11.98 -28.01 -4.01
CA LEU A 12 -12.35 -29.24 -3.31
C LEU A 12 -11.17 -29.83 -2.51
N MET A 13 -9.97 -29.81 -3.08
CA MET A 13 -8.74 -30.22 -2.38
C MET A 13 -8.46 -29.30 -1.19
N PHE A 14 -8.64 -27.99 -1.36
CA PHE A 14 -8.53 -27.02 -0.27
C PHE A 14 -9.54 -27.30 0.84
N VAL A 15 -10.82 -27.52 0.51
CA VAL A 15 -11.88 -27.86 1.47
C VAL A 15 -11.57 -29.16 2.22
N SER A 16 -11.13 -30.21 1.51
CA SER A 16 -10.77 -31.50 2.11
C SER A 16 -9.63 -31.33 3.13
N ARG A 17 -8.59 -30.55 2.79
CA ARG A 17 -7.49 -30.23 3.71
C ARG A 17 -7.95 -29.46 4.95
N MET A 18 -8.74 -28.40 4.78
CA MET A 18 -9.22 -27.59 5.92
C MET A 18 -10.05 -28.44 6.88
N ALA A 19 -10.97 -29.25 6.35
CA ALA A 19 -11.79 -30.15 7.15
C ALA A 19 -10.95 -31.22 7.87
N ALA A 20 -9.91 -31.76 7.23
CA ALA A 20 -8.98 -32.71 7.86
C ALA A 20 -8.18 -32.09 9.03
N GLU A 21 -7.91 -30.79 8.96
CA GLU A 21 -7.26 -30.00 10.02
C GLU A 21 -8.23 -29.56 11.13
N GLY A 22 -9.53 -29.85 10.98
CA GLY A 22 -10.58 -29.47 11.93
C GLY A 22 -11.18 -28.08 11.71
N ASP A 23 -10.79 -27.38 10.63
CA ASP A 23 -11.46 -26.13 10.22
C ASP A 23 -12.65 -26.45 9.32
N PHE A 24 -13.83 -26.46 9.94
CA PHE A 24 -15.11 -26.60 9.24
C PHE A 24 -15.72 -25.23 8.89
N GLU A 25 -15.32 -24.14 9.54
CA GLU A 25 -15.87 -22.79 9.32
C GLU A 25 -15.55 -22.29 7.90
N THR A 26 -14.33 -22.51 7.42
CA THR A 26 -13.91 -22.09 6.08
C THR A 26 -14.76 -22.73 4.97
N PRO A 27 -14.97 -24.07 4.93
CA PRO A 27 -15.93 -24.68 4.00
C PRO A 27 -17.36 -24.14 4.09
N HIS A 28 -17.84 -23.77 5.28
CA HIS A 28 -19.17 -23.17 5.45
C HIS A 28 -19.26 -21.79 4.81
N GLN A 29 -18.21 -20.96 4.95
CA GLN A 29 -18.13 -19.65 4.29
C GLN A 29 -18.14 -19.76 2.76
N LEU A 30 -17.66 -20.90 2.22
CA LEU A 30 -17.74 -21.24 0.80
C LEU A 30 -19.13 -21.77 0.38
N GLY A 31 -20.06 -21.94 1.32
CA GLY A 31 -21.44 -22.39 1.07
C GLY A 31 -21.65 -23.91 1.11
N LEU A 32 -20.69 -24.68 1.63
CA LEU A 32 -20.87 -26.12 1.81
C LEU A 32 -21.63 -26.43 3.11
N ARG A 33 -22.50 -27.43 3.06
CA ARG A 33 -23.17 -27.99 4.25
C ARG A 33 -22.32 -29.09 4.90
N ASN A 34 -22.55 -29.35 6.18
CA ASN A 34 -21.92 -30.45 6.93
C ASN A 34 -21.92 -31.79 6.16
N ASP A 35 -23.07 -32.21 5.63
CA ASP A 35 -23.18 -33.48 4.90
C ASP A 35 -22.31 -33.53 3.64
N GLN A 36 -22.04 -32.37 3.02
CA GLN A 36 -21.18 -32.28 1.83
C GLN A 36 -19.71 -32.27 2.22
N ILE A 37 -19.35 -31.62 3.33
CA ILE A 37 -17.99 -31.58 3.86
C ILE A 37 -17.54 -32.98 4.27
N GLU A 38 -18.38 -33.71 5.01
CA GLU A 38 -18.13 -35.10 5.39
C GLU A 38 -17.89 -36.00 4.16
N LYS A 39 -18.73 -35.85 3.12
CA LYS A 39 -18.58 -36.59 1.87
C LYS A 39 -17.27 -36.24 1.17
N ILE A 40 -16.91 -34.96 1.08
CA ILE A 40 -15.66 -34.52 0.45
C ILE A 40 -14.43 -35.03 1.21
N LEU A 41 -14.47 -35.05 2.54
CA LEU A 41 -13.39 -35.57 3.39
C LEU A 41 -13.18 -37.09 3.20
N ALA A 42 -14.26 -37.82 2.88
CA ALA A 42 -14.21 -39.25 2.61
C ALA A 42 -13.71 -39.61 1.20
N LEU A 43 -13.65 -38.64 0.27
CA LEU A 43 -13.14 -38.89 -1.09
C LEU A 43 -11.62 -38.94 -1.10
N SER A 44 -11.08 -39.88 -1.88
CA SER A 44 -9.67 -39.89 -2.25
C SER A 44 -9.34 -38.77 -3.23
N THR A 45 -8.05 -38.42 -3.34
CA THR A 45 -7.56 -37.44 -4.31
C THR A 45 -7.97 -37.78 -5.75
N GLN A 46 -7.98 -39.06 -6.10
CA GLN A 46 -8.39 -39.53 -7.44
C GLN A 46 -9.87 -39.27 -7.68
N GLU A 47 -10.73 -39.56 -6.70
CA GLU A 47 -12.18 -39.33 -6.81
C GLU A 47 -12.53 -37.84 -6.86
N ILE A 48 -11.81 -37.00 -6.11
CA ILE A 48 -11.96 -35.54 -6.20
C ILE A 48 -11.57 -35.05 -7.60
N HIS A 49 -10.47 -35.57 -8.16
CA HIS A 49 -10.04 -35.25 -9.52
C HIS A 49 -11.09 -35.66 -10.56
N GLU A 50 -11.62 -36.88 -10.46
CA GLU A 50 -12.69 -37.36 -11.35
C GLU A 50 -13.97 -36.53 -11.21
N MET A 51 -14.36 -36.17 -9.99
CA MET A 51 -15.52 -35.32 -9.73
C MET A 51 -15.35 -33.91 -10.32
N ALA A 52 -14.13 -33.36 -10.31
CA ALA A 52 -13.84 -32.05 -10.90
C ALA A 52 -13.78 -32.08 -12.43
N MET A 53 -13.18 -33.10 -13.01
CA MET A 53 -12.85 -33.13 -14.45
C MET A 53 -13.93 -33.76 -15.32
N THR A 54 -14.65 -34.75 -14.79
CA THR A 54 -15.60 -35.55 -15.57
C THR A 54 -17.04 -35.07 -15.42
N THR A 55 -17.35 -34.41 -14.31
CA THR A 55 -18.70 -33.92 -14.02
C THR A 55 -19.04 -32.70 -14.87
N LYS A 56 -20.10 -32.79 -15.70
CA LYS A 56 -20.63 -31.64 -16.47
C LYS A 56 -21.48 -30.68 -15.62
N ALA A 57 -21.71 -30.99 -14.35
CA ALA A 57 -22.50 -30.16 -13.45
C ALA A 57 -21.72 -28.91 -13.02
N ARG A 58 -22.37 -27.75 -13.06
CA ARG A 58 -21.83 -26.47 -12.58
C ARG A 58 -22.16 -26.29 -11.11
N TYR A 59 -21.44 -27.00 -10.23
CA TYR A 59 -21.63 -26.90 -8.78
C TYR A 59 -20.78 -25.79 -8.13
N MET A 60 -19.91 -25.14 -8.90
CA MET A 60 -19.10 -24.01 -8.43
C MET A 60 -19.13 -22.88 -9.45
N ARG A 61 -19.30 -21.65 -8.95
CA ARG A 61 -19.28 -20.43 -9.76
C ARG A 61 -18.35 -19.42 -9.10
N ILE A 62 -17.39 -18.90 -9.86
CA ILE A 62 -16.49 -17.83 -9.44
C ILE A 62 -16.96 -16.56 -10.13
N LEU A 63 -17.22 -15.53 -9.33
CA LEU A 63 -17.59 -14.20 -9.81
C LEU A 63 -16.76 -13.17 -9.07
N PHE A 64 -16.25 -12.20 -9.81
CA PHE A 64 -15.71 -10.99 -9.25
C PHE A 64 -16.79 -9.92 -9.25
N ASP A 65 -16.87 -9.18 -8.17
CA ASP A 65 -17.45 -7.85 -8.19
C ASP A 65 -16.41 -6.91 -8.83
N ALA A 66 -16.66 -6.49 -10.06
CA ALA A 66 -15.71 -5.68 -10.83
C ALA A 66 -15.49 -4.31 -10.18
N ASP A 67 -16.55 -3.69 -9.67
CA ASP A 67 -16.48 -2.35 -9.06
C ASP A 67 -15.74 -2.41 -7.72
N ALA A 68 -16.00 -3.44 -6.92
CA ALA A 68 -15.26 -3.67 -5.68
C ALA A 68 -13.77 -3.98 -5.95
N LEU A 69 -13.46 -4.72 -7.02
CA LEU A 69 -12.09 -5.02 -7.40
C LEU A 69 -11.34 -3.75 -7.82
N ASP A 70 -11.94 -2.92 -8.67
CA ASP A 70 -11.35 -1.64 -9.11
C ASP A 70 -11.13 -0.70 -7.92
N THR A 71 -12.09 -0.64 -6.99
CA THR A 71 -11.96 0.11 -5.74
C THR A 71 -10.79 -0.39 -4.90
N ALA A 72 -10.64 -1.72 -4.75
CA ALA A 72 -9.54 -2.32 -4.01
C ALA A 72 -8.19 -2.03 -4.67
N MET A 73 -8.10 -2.08 -6.00
CA MET A 73 -6.90 -1.72 -6.76
C MET A 73 -6.52 -0.25 -6.57
N LEU A 74 -7.50 0.66 -6.60
CA LEU A 74 -7.28 2.08 -6.37
C LEU A 74 -6.72 2.34 -4.97
N VAL A 75 -7.34 1.75 -3.94
CA VAL A 75 -6.88 1.88 -2.54
C VAL A 75 -5.47 1.29 -2.38
N CYS A 76 -5.20 0.14 -2.99
CA CYS A 76 -3.88 -0.48 -2.96
C CYS A 76 -2.83 0.41 -3.64
N GLY A 77 -3.13 0.94 -4.82
CA GLY A 77 -2.27 1.85 -5.57
C GLY A 77 -1.94 3.12 -4.77
N GLN A 78 -2.94 3.73 -4.12
CA GLN A 78 -2.74 4.88 -3.24
C GLN A 78 -1.81 4.55 -2.07
N ARG A 79 -2.01 3.40 -1.40
CA ARG A 79 -1.15 2.96 -0.29
C ARG A 79 0.29 2.71 -0.73
N ILE A 80 0.49 2.10 -1.89
CA ILE A 80 1.82 1.88 -2.46
C ILE A 80 2.51 3.22 -2.73
N ARG A 81 1.83 4.14 -3.44
CA ARG A 81 2.38 5.47 -3.75
C ARG A 81 2.71 6.26 -2.49
N GLN A 82 1.82 6.27 -1.49
CA GLN A 82 2.08 6.94 -0.21
C GLN A 82 3.31 6.35 0.50
N ARG A 83 3.47 5.02 0.50
CA ARG A 83 4.64 4.35 1.07
C ARG A 83 5.92 4.74 0.32
N GLU A 84 5.89 4.80 -1.00
CA GLU A 84 7.04 5.22 -1.81
C GLU A 84 7.44 6.67 -1.49
N LEU A 85 6.47 7.59 -1.39
CA LEU A 85 6.73 8.98 -1.00
C LEU A 85 7.37 9.09 0.38
N ILE A 86 6.89 8.30 1.35
CA ILE A 86 7.49 8.24 2.70
C ILE A 86 8.97 7.87 2.60
N LEU A 87 9.31 6.83 1.84
CA LEU A 87 10.69 6.37 1.70
C LEU A 87 11.57 7.42 0.99
N GLN A 88 11.05 8.05 -0.07
CA GLN A 88 11.76 9.09 -0.80
C GLN A 88 12.02 10.33 0.07
N LEU A 89 11.02 10.82 0.80
CA LEU A 89 11.16 11.99 1.67
C LEU A 89 12.18 11.73 2.79
N LEU A 90 12.12 10.56 3.42
CA LEU A 90 13.09 10.19 4.46
C LEU A 90 14.52 10.14 3.92
N THR A 91 14.69 9.59 2.72
CA THR A 91 15.99 9.54 2.03
C THR A 91 16.48 10.95 1.69
N ALA A 92 15.59 11.83 1.27
CA ALA A 92 15.83 13.25 1.02
C ALA A 92 15.97 14.11 2.31
N GLY A 93 16.06 13.48 3.48
CA GLY A 93 16.36 14.14 4.74
C GLY A 93 15.18 14.79 5.43
N ALA A 94 13.94 14.33 5.17
CA ALA A 94 12.77 14.76 5.93
C ALA A 94 12.92 14.44 7.44
N SER A 95 12.50 15.39 8.27
CA SER A 95 12.55 15.28 9.73
C SER A 95 11.26 14.68 10.29
N LEU A 96 11.27 14.23 11.55
CA LEU A 96 10.06 13.72 12.22
C LEU A 96 8.88 14.70 12.15
N PRO A 97 9.04 16.02 12.38
CA PRO A 97 7.96 16.98 12.18
C PRO A 97 7.34 16.92 10.77
N VAL A 98 8.16 16.86 9.72
CA VAL A 98 7.67 16.74 8.33
C VAL A 98 6.85 15.47 8.15
N MET A 99 7.41 14.33 8.57
CA MET A 99 6.76 13.04 8.41
C MET A 99 5.46 12.92 9.20
N ARG A 100 5.41 13.54 10.38
CA ARG A 100 4.21 13.62 11.20
C ARG A 100 3.15 14.48 10.54
N THR A 101 3.50 15.66 10.04
CA THR A 101 2.52 16.56 9.43
C THR A 101 1.95 15.98 8.13
N LEU A 102 2.80 15.40 7.27
CA LEU A 102 2.36 14.93 5.95
C LEU A 102 1.70 13.54 5.97
N PHE A 103 2.07 12.66 6.90
CA PHE A 103 1.62 11.27 6.89
C PHE A 103 1.15 10.74 8.25
N GLY A 104 1.13 11.58 9.29
CA GLY A 104 0.74 11.17 10.64
C GLY A 104 1.73 10.21 11.32
N LEU A 105 2.96 10.06 10.81
CA LEU A 105 3.91 9.10 11.35
C LEU A 105 4.34 9.46 12.78
N THR A 106 4.40 8.44 13.64
CA THR A 106 4.93 8.57 14.99
C THR A 106 6.47 8.56 14.98
N SER A 107 7.06 8.85 16.14
CA SER A 107 8.50 8.73 16.36
C SER A 107 8.99 7.29 16.13
N ALA A 108 8.19 6.31 16.56
CA ALA A 108 8.49 4.89 16.40
C ALA A 108 8.44 4.48 14.92
N ASP A 109 7.39 4.88 14.19
CA ASP A 109 7.28 4.60 12.75
C ASP A 109 8.46 5.18 11.97
N THR A 110 8.77 6.45 12.24
CA THR A 110 9.88 7.16 11.60
C THR A 110 11.21 6.48 11.90
N ALA A 111 11.45 6.07 13.15
CA ALA A 111 12.67 5.34 13.52
C ALA A 111 12.77 3.98 12.81
N ASN A 112 11.66 3.25 12.70
CA ASN A 112 11.60 1.97 11.99
C ASN A 112 11.91 2.13 10.50
N TYR A 113 11.31 3.11 9.82
CA TYR A 113 11.62 3.38 8.41
C TYR A 113 13.07 3.80 8.20
N ARG A 114 13.61 4.67 9.06
CA ARG A 114 15.02 5.08 8.97
C ARG A 114 15.98 3.91 9.16
N LYS A 115 15.67 3.01 10.09
CA LYS A 115 16.43 1.77 10.30
C LYS A 115 16.34 0.86 9.08
N TYR A 116 15.14 0.67 8.52
CA TYR A 116 14.93 -0.13 7.30
C TYR A 116 15.73 0.39 6.10
N LEU A 117 15.80 1.72 5.94
CA LEU A 117 16.55 2.39 4.89
C LEU A 117 18.07 2.52 5.17
N ASN A 118 18.56 2.03 6.31
CA ASN A 118 19.95 2.22 6.76
C ASN A 118 20.42 3.69 6.73
N LEU A 119 19.52 4.63 7.02
CA LEU A 119 19.85 6.06 6.98
C LEU A 119 20.76 6.43 8.16
N PRO A 120 21.73 7.34 7.94
CA PRO A 120 22.58 7.82 9.02
C PRO A 120 21.75 8.53 10.10
N LYS A 121 22.31 8.61 11.31
CA LYS A 121 21.73 9.46 12.36
C LYS A 121 21.64 10.89 11.84
N ALA A 122 20.58 11.60 12.24
CA ALA A 122 20.38 12.97 11.79
C ALA A 122 21.60 13.83 12.18
N ASP A 123 22.08 14.61 11.22
CA ASP A 123 23.15 15.58 11.47
C ASP A 123 22.69 16.59 12.53
N GLY A 124 23.63 17.02 13.37
CA GLY A 124 23.36 17.90 14.51
C GLY A 124 22.78 19.25 14.12
N ARG A 125 23.63 20.26 13.87
CA ARG A 125 23.16 21.63 13.66
C ARG A 125 22.31 21.73 12.38
N PRO A 126 21.11 22.34 12.43
CA PRO A 126 20.30 22.53 11.23
C PRO A 126 21.08 23.32 10.17
N PHE A 127 21.13 22.80 8.95
CA PHE A 127 21.57 23.56 7.79
C PHE A 127 20.53 24.66 7.53
N ILE A 128 20.99 25.90 7.36
CA ILE A 128 20.15 27.07 7.10
C ILE A 128 20.45 27.52 5.67
N PRO A 129 19.48 27.46 4.74
CA PRO A 129 19.67 27.91 3.37
C PRO A 129 20.04 29.40 3.31
N THR A 130 21.00 29.74 2.45
CA THR A 130 21.39 31.12 2.12
C THR A 130 20.24 31.88 1.45
N GLU A 131 20.32 33.21 1.40
CA GLU A 131 19.29 34.03 0.75
C GLU A 131 19.06 33.64 -0.72
N ALA A 132 20.14 33.39 -1.48
CA ALA A 132 20.04 32.93 -2.87
C ALA A 132 19.36 31.56 -2.99
N GLU A 133 19.66 30.63 -2.07
CA GLU A 133 18.99 29.33 -2.02
C GLU A 133 17.51 29.46 -1.63
N GLN A 134 17.18 30.36 -0.70
CA GLN A 134 15.79 30.65 -0.32
C GLN A 134 14.98 31.19 -1.50
N VAL A 135 15.53 32.14 -2.26
CA VAL A 135 14.88 32.64 -3.49
C VAL A 135 14.64 31.49 -4.47
N LYS A 136 15.64 30.64 -4.70
CA LYS A 136 15.50 29.48 -5.59
C LYS A 136 14.42 28.49 -5.10
N ILE A 137 14.38 28.20 -3.80
CA ILE A 137 13.35 27.34 -3.18
C ILE A 137 11.96 27.94 -3.43
N TRP A 138 11.79 29.24 -3.19
CA TRP A 138 10.53 29.95 -3.41
C TRP A 138 10.05 29.84 -4.85
N GLU A 139 10.92 30.15 -5.83
CA GLU A 139 10.58 30.10 -7.26
C GLU A 139 10.17 28.70 -7.70
N LEU A 140 10.93 27.67 -7.30
CA LEU A 140 10.62 26.27 -7.60
C LEU A 140 9.30 25.83 -6.95
N TRP A 141 9.03 26.27 -5.72
CA TRP A 141 7.76 25.97 -5.06
C TRP A 141 6.58 26.60 -5.81
N LYS A 142 6.66 27.89 -6.15
CA LYS A 142 5.61 28.60 -6.91
C LYS A 142 5.37 27.96 -8.27
N ALA A 143 6.41 27.48 -8.95
CA ALA A 143 6.28 26.80 -10.24
C ALA A 143 5.41 25.52 -10.14
N THR A 144 5.38 24.86 -8.99
CA THR A 144 4.54 23.66 -8.77
C THR A 144 3.09 23.96 -8.41
N GLU A 145 2.70 25.22 -8.20
CA GLU A 145 1.34 25.55 -7.75
C GLU A 145 0.26 25.17 -8.77
N GLN A 146 0.59 25.28 -10.06
CA GLN A 146 -0.32 24.96 -11.16
C GLN A 146 -0.41 23.46 -11.47
N GLU A 147 0.49 22.66 -10.89
CA GLU A 147 0.53 21.22 -11.09
C GLU A 147 -0.36 20.49 -10.06
N PRO A 148 -0.97 19.35 -10.42
CA PRO A 148 -1.79 18.51 -9.53
C PRO A 148 -0.92 17.69 -8.56
N LEU A 149 0.11 18.31 -7.98
CA LEU A 149 1.04 17.71 -7.02
C LEU A 149 0.63 18.02 -5.58
N GLY A 150 0.66 17.01 -4.72
CA GLY A 150 0.55 17.18 -3.27
C GLY A 150 1.80 17.82 -2.67
N ILE A 151 1.70 18.24 -1.41
CA ILE A 151 2.78 18.94 -0.68
C ILE A 151 4.05 18.07 -0.62
N ALA A 152 3.89 16.77 -0.40
CA ALA A 152 5.00 15.80 -0.35
C ALA A 152 5.79 15.76 -1.66
N GLU A 153 5.09 15.67 -2.79
CA GLU A 153 5.68 15.63 -4.13
C GLU A 153 6.39 16.96 -4.45
N ARG A 154 5.80 18.10 -4.08
CA ARG A 154 6.42 19.42 -4.26
C ARG A 154 7.72 19.55 -3.48
N LEU A 155 7.76 19.08 -2.22
CA LEU A 155 8.99 19.07 -1.42
C LEU A 155 10.08 18.21 -2.06
N LEU A 156 9.72 17.03 -2.59
CA LEU A 156 10.65 16.17 -3.31
C LEU A 156 11.19 16.84 -4.57
N TYR A 157 10.32 17.51 -5.34
CA TYR A 157 10.71 18.25 -6.53
C TYR A 157 11.75 19.34 -6.18
N VAL A 158 11.45 20.19 -5.19
CA VAL A 158 12.39 21.24 -4.75
C VAL A 158 13.70 20.63 -4.25
N HIS A 159 13.65 19.56 -3.47
CA HIS A 159 14.84 18.83 -3.03
C HIS A 159 15.67 18.33 -4.23
N GLN A 160 15.05 17.72 -5.23
CA GLN A 160 15.76 17.21 -6.41
C GLN A 160 16.47 18.33 -7.18
N GLN A 161 15.87 19.51 -7.29
CA GLN A 161 16.44 20.65 -8.03
C GLN A 161 17.50 21.45 -7.25
N THR A 162 17.47 21.40 -5.93
CA THR A 162 18.35 22.19 -5.05
C THR A 162 19.39 21.35 -4.32
N GLN A 163 19.16 20.05 -4.18
CA GLN A 163 19.89 19.10 -3.31
C GLN A 163 19.88 19.49 -1.81
N ILE A 164 19.03 20.44 -1.41
CA ILE A 164 18.87 20.86 -0.02
C ILE A 164 17.94 19.88 0.68
N LYS A 165 18.31 19.44 1.90
CA LYS A 165 17.50 18.49 2.68
C LYS A 165 16.11 19.05 2.96
N ILE A 166 15.10 18.19 2.91
CA ILE A 166 13.70 18.58 3.16
C ILE A 166 13.52 19.19 4.55
N SER A 167 14.29 18.75 5.55
CA SER A 167 14.28 19.34 6.89
C SER A 167 14.64 20.83 6.94
N ALA A 168 15.39 21.34 5.95
CA ALA A 168 15.74 22.75 5.82
C ALA A 168 14.76 23.52 4.90
N ILE A 169 14.17 22.84 3.91
CA ILE A 169 13.15 23.44 3.02
C ILE A 169 11.84 23.66 3.78
N TRP A 170 11.41 22.66 4.55
CA TRP A 170 10.08 22.64 5.17
C TRP A 170 9.76 23.86 6.04
N PRO A 171 10.64 24.33 6.96
CA PRO A 171 10.34 25.51 7.76
C PRO A 171 10.13 26.78 6.93
N LEU A 172 10.83 26.92 5.80
CA LEU A 172 10.66 28.05 4.88
C LEU A 172 9.28 28.00 4.23
N ILE A 173 8.86 26.84 3.74
CA ILE A 173 7.54 26.64 3.14
C ILE A 173 6.43 26.89 4.17
N GLN A 174 6.60 26.41 5.41
CA GLN A 174 5.64 26.70 6.48
C GLN A 174 5.55 28.19 6.79
N ASN A 175 6.67 28.91 6.80
CA ASN A 175 6.69 30.35 7.06
C ASN A 175 6.02 31.15 5.93
N TRP A 176 6.27 30.76 4.69
CA TRP A 176 5.83 31.46 3.49
C TRP A 176 4.39 31.16 3.09
N PHE A 177 3.93 29.93 3.30
CA PHE A 177 2.69 29.41 2.75
C PHE A 177 1.79 28.77 3.82
N ALA A 178 1.90 29.18 5.09
CA ALA A 178 1.13 28.63 6.21
C ALA A 178 -0.38 28.50 5.89
N SER A 179 -0.97 29.50 5.24
CA SER A 179 -2.40 29.52 4.85
C SER A 179 -2.77 28.52 3.75
N ASP A 180 -1.83 28.16 2.89
CA ASP A 180 -2.08 27.32 1.71
C ASP A 180 -1.90 25.83 2.01
N LEU A 181 -1.21 25.50 3.12
CA LEU A 181 -0.95 24.13 3.55
C LEU A 181 -2.16 23.47 4.24
N ASP A 182 -3.08 24.25 4.80
CA ASP A 182 -4.30 23.75 5.47
C ASP A 182 -5.46 23.46 4.49
N GLY A 183 -5.32 23.87 3.22
CA GLY A 183 -6.42 23.89 2.25
C GLY A 183 -6.61 22.64 1.38
N ARG A 184 -5.77 21.60 1.51
CA ARG A 184 -5.86 20.36 0.71
C ARG A 184 -5.37 19.15 1.51
N CYS A 185 -6.19 18.72 2.46
CA CYS A 185 -6.19 17.34 2.95
C CYS A 185 -7.34 16.58 2.29
#